data_AF-F7V5Q7-F1
#
_entry.id   AF-F7V5Q7-F1
#
_cell.length_a   1.000
_cell.length_b   1.000
_cell.length_c   1.000
_cell.angle_alpha   90.00
_cell.angle_beta   90.00
_cell.angle_gamma   90.00
#
_symmetry.space_group_name_H-M   'P 1'
#
loop_
_entity.id
_entity.type
_entity.pdbx_description
1 polymer ?
#
loop_
_entity_poly.entity_id
_entity_poly.type
_entity_poly.pdbx_seq_one_letter_code
_entity_poly.pdbx_strand_id
1 'polypeptide(L)'
;MSQYFDQTIYKFGTAKLTKKLGKYYLHIPVTYDVEESNISDICNVVGIDRGINFVVATYDSKHKSGFVSGKAIKQRRTSYSKLRKELQMRQTPSARRRLKAIGQRENRWMQDVNHCVSKALVESNPKHTLFVLEDLTGVRNATERVRTENRYVSVSWAFYDLEQKLIYKAKQNQSSVIKVDPLVISVFSIYLVYTLSILYGQNIEILLLLSFLSIILWFSPFIFYIISSNK
;
A
#
# COMPACT_ATOMS: atom_id res chain seq x y z
N MET A 1 -21.48 6.72 -26.36
CA MET A 1 -20.21 6.26 -26.98
C MET A 1 -19.18 7.38 -27.07
N SER A 2 -19.58 8.64 -27.29
CA SER A 2 -18.70 9.81 -27.49
C SER A 2 -17.75 10.13 -26.32
N GLN A 3 -18.14 9.87 -25.06
CA GLN A 3 -17.33 10.20 -23.88
C GLN A 3 -15.93 9.54 -23.87
N TYR A 4 -15.78 8.36 -24.48
CA TYR A 4 -14.54 7.57 -24.42
C TYR A 4 -13.67 7.68 -25.67
N PHE A 5 -14.16 8.32 -26.73
CA PHE A 5 -13.48 8.45 -28.02
C PHE A 5 -13.25 9.92 -28.39
N ASP A 6 -13.07 10.76 -27.37
CA ASP A 6 -12.76 12.17 -27.58
C ASP A 6 -11.28 12.33 -27.98
N GLN A 7 -11.04 12.61 -29.26
CA GLN A 7 -9.70 12.80 -29.81
C GLN A 7 -9.04 14.10 -29.34
N THR A 8 -9.79 15.03 -28.74
CA THR A 8 -9.24 16.27 -28.19
C THR A 8 -8.52 16.04 -26.87
N ILE A 9 -8.97 15.05 -26.10
CA ILE A 9 -8.42 14.70 -24.77
C ILE A 9 -7.47 13.50 -24.89
N TYR A 10 -7.79 12.55 -25.77
CA TYR A 10 -7.14 11.24 -25.82
C TYR A 10 -6.39 11.02 -27.13
N LYS A 11 -5.10 10.70 -27.02
CA LYS A 11 -4.31 10.17 -28.12
C LYS A 11 -4.40 8.65 -28.15
N PHE A 12 -5.03 8.11 -29.18
CA PHE A 12 -5.20 6.67 -29.37
C PHE A 12 -3.99 6.07 -30.09
N GLY A 13 -3.48 4.94 -29.60
CA GLY A 13 -2.48 4.15 -30.30
C GLY A 13 -3.09 3.02 -31.12
N THR A 14 -2.24 2.11 -31.63
CA THR A 14 -2.68 1.01 -32.49
C THR A 14 -3.59 0.04 -31.74
N ALA A 15 -4.80 -0.18 -32.29
CA ALA A 15 -5.75 -1.12 -31.74
C ALA A 15 -5.35 -2.57 -32.05
N LYS A 16 -5.49 -3.47 -31.07
CA LYS A 16 -5.23 -4.91 -31.22
C LYS A 16 -6.47 -5.72 -30.91
N LEU A 17 -6.94 -6.49 -31.88
CA LEU A 17 -8.04 -7.43 -31.70
C LEU A 17 -7.50 -8.80 -31.26
N THR A 18 -8.08 -9.38 -30.22
CA THR A 18 -7.72 -10.72 -29.74
C THR A 18 -8.97 -11.57 -29.50
N LYS A 19 -8.88 -12.88 -29.78
CA LYS A 19 -9.96 -13.84 -29.52
C LYS A 19 -9.58 -14.73 -28.34
N LYS A 20 -10.41 -14.74 -27.30
CA LYS A 20 -10.18 -15.56 -26.09
C LYS A 20 -11.49 -16.10 -25.55
N LEU A 21 -11.56 -17.41 -25.29
CA LEU A 21 -12.76 -18.09 -24.78
C LEU A 21 -14.02 -17.79 -25.61
N GLY A 22 -13.90 -17.78 -26.94
CA GLY A 22 -15.01 -17.50 -27.86
C GLY A 22 -15.42 -16.02 -27.96
N LYS A 23 -14.80 -15.12 -27.19
CA LYS A 23 -15.09 -13.68 -27.21
C LYS A 23 -13.97 -12.90 -27.91
N TYR A 24 -14.35 -11.82 -28.59
CA TYR A 24 -13.41 -10.86 -29.17
C TYR A 24 -13.20 -9.69 -28.22
N TYR A 25 -11.94 -9.30 -28.05
CA TYR A 25 -11.52 -8.17 -27.21
C TYR A 25 -10.70 -7.21 -28.08
N LEU A 26 -11.15 -5.96 -28.16
CA LEU A 26 -10.42 -4.88 -28.82
C LEU A 26 -9.67 -4.07 -27.77
N HIS A 27 -8.34 -4.12 -27.80
CA HIS A 27 -7.48 -3.33 -26.94
C HIS A 27 -7.03 -2.07 -27.68
N ILE A 28 -7.38 -0.90 -27.15
CA ILE A 28 -6.95 0.39 -27.69
C ILE A 28 -6.13 1.08 -26.60
N PRO A 29 -4.81 1.23 -26.77
CA PRO A 29 -4.00 2.00 -25.83
C PRO A 29 -4.32 3.49 -25.98
N VAL A 30 -4.37 4.19 -24.85
CA VAL A 30 -4.71 5.60 -24.77
C VAL A 30 -3.66 6.35 -23.98
N THR A 31 -3.26 7.51 -24.47
CA THR A 31 -2.39 8.47 -23.79
C THR A 31 -3.12 9.79 -23.66
N TYR A 32 -3.06 10.39 -22.47
CA TYR A 32 -3.63 11.70 -22.19
C TYR A 32 -2.79 12.38 -21.11
N ASP A 33 -2.83 13.70 -21.11
CA ASP A 33 -2.10 14.49 -20.12
C ASP A 33 -2.90 14.53 -18.82
N VAL A 34 -2.18 14.35 -17.72
CA VAL A 34 -2.73 14.42 -16.36
C VAL A 34 -2.11 15.62 -15.70
N GLU A 35 -2.94 16.54 -15.20
CA GLU A 35 -2.45 17.68 -14.43
C GLU A 35 -1.71 17.19 -13.19
N GLU A 36 -0.46 17.62 -13.06
CA GLU A 36 0.33 17.33 -11.86
C GLU A 36 -0.13 18.24 -10.72
N SER A 37 -0.08 17.71 -9.50
CA SER A 37 -0.36 18.52 -8.31
C SER A 37 0.90 19.26 -7.88
N ASN A 38 0.80 20.58 -7.74
CA ASN A 38 1.86 21.36 -7.12
C ASN A 38 1.76 21.25 -5.59
N ILE A 39 2.90 21.43 -4.92
CA ILE A 39 2.97 21.41 -3.45
C ILE A 39 2.12 22.54 -2.84
N SER A 40 1.99 23.67 -3.55
CA SER A 40 1.16 24.81 -3.14
C SER A 40 -0.33 24.49 -3.02
N ASP A 41 -0.80 23.48 -3.75
CA ASP A 41 -2.23 23.20 -3.90
C ASP A 41 -2.72 22.16 -2.89
N ILE A 42 -1.81 21.62 -2.07
CA ILE A 42 -2.11 20.57 -1.10
C ILE A 42 -3.09 21.09 -0.05
N CYS A 43 -4.28 20.50 -0.01
CA CYS A 43 -5.34 20.89 0.93
C CYS A 43 -5.53 19.89 2.09
N ASN A 44 -4.91 18.71 1.98
CA ASN A 44 -5.07 17.61 2.93
C ASN A 44 -3.81 16.75 2.96
N VAL A 45 -3.41 16.31 4.16
CA VAL A 45 -2.27 15.41 4.34
C VAL A 45 -2.75 14.15 5.04
N VAL A 46 -2.40 12.99 4.48
CA VAL A 46 -2.80 11.67 4.99
C VAL A 46 -1.57 10.81 5.20
N GLY A 47 -1.27 10.50 6.45
CA GLY A 47 -0.29 9.48 6.82
C GLY A 47 -0.86 8.08 6.59
N ILE A 48 -0.07 7.21 5.95
CA ILE A 48 -0.45 5.83 5.66
C ILE A 48 0.63 4.89 6.23
N ASP A 49 0.22 4.06 7.19
CA ASP A 49 1.01 2.94 7.72
C ASP A 49 0.54 1.62 7.11
N ARG A 50 1.48 0.72 6.77
CA ARG A 50 1.19 -0.53 6.04
C ARG A 50 1.67 -1.74 6.84
N GLY A 51 0.74 -2.58 7.26
CA GLY A 51 1.04 -3.74 8.10
C GLY A 51 0.35 -5.04 7.70
N ILE A 52 0.66 -6.09 8.46
CA ILE A 52 0.05 -7.42 8.30
C ILE A 52 -1.32 -7.51 9.00
N ASN A 53 -1.43 -6.89 10.18
CA ASN A 53 -2.68 -6.87 10.97
C ASN A 53 -3.67 -5.87 10.38
N PHE A 54 -3.17 -4.71 9.96
CA PHE A 54 -3.89 -3.70 9.22
C PHE A 54 -3.16 -3.46 7.91
N VAL A 55 -3.81 -3.76 6.78
CA VAL A 55 -3.22 -3.60 5.44
C VAL A 55 -2.82 -2.15 5.20
N VAL A 56 -3.70 -1.26 5.65
CA VAL A 56 -3.54 0.17 5.65
C VAL A 56 -4.16 0.70 6.94
N ALA A 57 -3.42 1.53 7.66
CA ALA A 57 -3.95 2.44 8.65
C ALA A 57 -3.71 3.87 8.14
N THR A 58 -4.75 4.70 8.14
CA THR A 58 -4.68 6.08 7.68
C THR A 58 -4.93 7.04 8.83
N TYR A 59 -4.29 8.19 8.77
CA TYR A 59 -4.57 9.33 9.64
C TYR A 59 -4.52 10.61 8.82
N ASP A 60 -5.61 11.38 8.82
CA ASP A 60 -5.69 12.65 8.10
C ASP A 60 -5.40 13.87 8.99
N SER A 61 -5.17 15.02 8.36
CA SER A 61 -4.96 16.29 9.05
C SER A 61 -6.22 16.83 9.77
N LYS A 62 -7.36 16.13 9.65
CA LYS A 62 -8.63 16.44 10.31
C LYS A 62 -8.92 15.45 11.46
N HIS A 63 -7.89 14.74 11.93
CA HIS A 63 -7.94 13.78 13.02
C HIS A 63 -8.85 12.57 12.79
N LYS A 64 -9.16 12.23 11.54
CA LYS A 64 -9.89 11.01 11.18
C LYS A 64 -8.92 9.87 10.91
N SER A 65 -9.17 8.75 11.57
CA SER A 65 -8.44 7.50 11.37
C SER A 65 -9.26 6.50 10.55
N GLY A 66 -8.59 5.80 9.64
CA GLY A 66 -9.19 4.70 8.85
C GLY A 66 -8.36 3.44 8.98
N PHE A 67 -9.01 2.28 8.99
CA PHE A 67 -8.31 0.99 9.12
C PHE A 67 -8.86 -0.05 8.15
N VAL A 68 -7.96 -0.70 7.42
CA VAL A 68 -8.29 -1.85 6.57
C VAL A 68 -7.77 -3.11 7.23
N SER A 69 -8.67 -3.94 7.77
CA SER A 69 -8.28 -5.16 8.48
C SER A 69 -7.59 -6.17 7.55
N GLY A 70 -6.43 -6.66 7.98
CA GLY A 70 -5.68 -7.74 7.33
C GLY A 70 -6.15 -9.15 7.69
N LYS A 71 -7.13 -9.30 8.60
CA LYS A 71 -7.54 -10.61 9.17
C LYS A 71 -7.98 -11.61 8.11
N ALA A 72 -8.89 -11.20 7.22
CA ALA A 72 -9.37 -12.07 6.13
C ALA A 72 -8.23 -12.47 5.19
N ILE A 73 -7.28 -11.56 4.96
CA ILE A 73 -6.15 -11.83 4.08
C ILE A 73 -5.20 -12.83 4.73
N LYS A 74 -4.88 -12.63 6.01
CA LYS A 74 -4.07 -13.54 6.82
C LYS A 74 -4.67 -14.95 6.84
N GLN A 75 -5.97 -15.08 7.11
CA GLN A 75 -6.66 -16.38 7.10
C GLN A 75 -6.53 -17.09 5.75
N ARG A 76 -6.82 -16.39 4.65
CA ARG A 76 -6.74 -16.97 3.31
C ARG A 76 -5.31 -17.40 2.95
N ARG A 77 -4.30 -16.60 3.31
CA ARG A 77 -2.89 -16.94 3.09
C ARG A 77 -2.44 -18.14 3.92
N THR A 78 -2.90 -18.27 5.16
CA THR A 78 -2.65 -19.47 5.97
C THR A 78 -3.20 -20.73 5.30
N SER A 79 -4.42 -20.68 4.75
CA SER A 79 -5.00 -21.81 4.00
C SER A 79 -4.19 -22.17 2.76
N TYR A 80 -3.74 -21.18 1.99
CA TYR A 80 -2.87 -21.42 0.83
C TYR A 80 -1.48 -21.96 1.22
N SER A 81 -0.93 -21.53 2.36
CA SER A 81 0.34 -22.06 2.89
C SER A 81 0.23 -23.55 3.24
N LYS A 82 -0.84 -23.96 3.94
CA LYS A 82 -1.14 -25.37 4.23
C LYS A 82 -1.27 -26.19 2.94
N LEU A 83 -2.04 -25.70 1.98
CA LEU A 83 -2.23 -26.36 0.69
C LEU A 83 -0.91 -26.52 -0.09
N ARG A 84 -0.02 -25.51 -0.04
CA ARG A 84 1.32 -25.63 -0.66
C ARG A 84 2.13 -26.76 -0.04
N LYS A 85 2.16 -26.85 1.30
CA LYS A 85 2.87 -27.92 2.01
C LYS A 85 2.35 -29.29 1.58
N GLU A 86 1.02 -29.48 1.58
CA GLU A 86 0.40 -30.74 1.13
C GLU A 86 0.77 -31.11 -0.30
N LEU A 87 0.72 -30.15 -1.22
CA LEU A 87 1.07 -30.39 -2.63
C LEU A 87 2.57 -30.64 -2.82
N GLN A 88 3.44 -29.97 -2.06
CA GLN A 88 4.88 -30.17 -2.10
C GLN A 88 5.27 -31.57 -1.62
N MET A 89 4.62 -32.09 -0.57
CA MET A 89 4.85 -33.45 -0.06
C MET A 89 4.50 -34.53 -1.09
N ARG A 90 3.51 -34.30 -1.96
CA ARG A 90 3.09 -35.29 -2.97
C ARG A 90 4.12 -35.51 -4.08
N GLN A 91 4.97 -34.53 -4.38
CA GLN A 91 6.04 -34.59 -5.39
C GLN A 91 5.65 -35.03 -6.83
N THR A 92 4.35 -35.08 -7.17
CA THR A 92 3.88 -35.52 -8.49
C THR A 92 3.86 -34.38 -9.53
N PRO A 93 3.91 -34.69 -10.84
CA PRO A 93 3.73 -33.69 -11.89
C PRO A 93 2.40 -32.92 -11.79
N SER A 94 1.32 -33.61 -11.40
CA SER A 94 0.01 -32.99 -11.18
C SER A 94 0.02 -32.02 -10.00
N ALA A 95 0.74 -32.35 -8.91
CA ALA A 95 0.91 -31.46 -7.78
C ALA A 95 1.70 -30.20 -8.15
N ARG A 96 2.78 -30.33 -8.94
CA ARG A 96 3.54 -29.19 -9.48
C ARG A 96 2.68 -28.27 -10.36
N ARG A 97 1.85 -28.83 -11.25
CA ARG A 97 0.87 -28.05 -12.05
C ARG A 97 -0.13 -27.31 -11.16
N ARG A 98 -0.64 -27.98 -10.12
CA ARG A 98 -1.56 -27.37 -9.16
C ARG A 98 -0.90 -26.24 -8.36
N LEU A 99 0.34 -26.40 -7.90
CA LEU A 99 1.12 -25.37 -7.21
C LEU A 99 1.23 -24.09 -8.03
N LYS A 100 1.55 -24.21 -9.33
CA LYS A 100 1.58 -23.06 -10.25
C LYS A 100 0.22 -22.39 -10.35
N ALA A 101 -0.85 -23.17 -10.52
CA ALA A 101 -2.21 -22.64 -10.66
C ALA A 101 -2.69 -21.88 -9.41
N ILE A 102 -2.45 -22.42 -8.20
CA ILE A 102 -2.85 -21.76 -6.96
C ILE A 102 -2.01 -20.51 -6.68
N GLY A 103 -0.71 -20.51 -7.02
CA GLY A 103 0.14 -19.33 -6.87
C GLY A 103 -0.34 -18.17 -7.74
N GLN A 104 -0.69 -18.46 -9.00
CA GLN A 104 -1.28 -17.45 -9.90
C GLN A 104 -2.63 -16.93 -9.40
N ARG A 105 -3.46 -17.80 -8.80
CA ARG A 105 -4.74 -17.40 -8.22
C ARG A 105 -4.57 -16.49 -7.00
N GLU A 106 -3.65 -16.82 -6.10
CA GLU A 106 -3.34 -16.00 -4.92
C GLU A 106 -2.79 -14.63 -5.34
N ASN A 107 -1.87 -14.58 -6.31
CA ASN A 107 -1.31 -13.32 -6.81
C ASN A 107 -2.37 -12.41 -7.40
N ARG A 108 -3.25 -12.93 -8.28
CA ARG A 108 -4.36 -12.14 -8.85
C ARG A 108 -5.28 -11.59 -7.78
N TRP A 109 -5.62 -12.40 -6.77
CA TRP A 109 -6.46 -11.96 -5.68
C TRP A 109 -5.79 -10.88 -4.82
N MET A 110 -4.50 -11.02 -4.48
CA MET A 110 -3.80 -9.99 -3.72
C MET A 110 -3.69 -8.68 -4.51
N GLN A 111 -3.44 -8.77 -5.83
CA GLN A 111 -3.43 -7.61 -6.71
C GLN A 111 -4.78 -6.90 -6.74
N ASP A 112 -5.88 -7.66 -6.77
CA ASP A 112 -7.25 -7.13 -6.72
C ASP A 112 -7.51 -6.41 -5.39
N VAL A 113 -7.15 -7.02 -4.26
CA VAL A 113 -7.25 -6.37 -2.93
C VAL A 113 -6.49 -5.05 -2.90
N ASN A 114 -5.21 -5.03 -3.31
CA ASN A 114 -4.42 -3.81 -3.37
C ASN A 114 -5.03 -2.77 -4.32
N HIS A 115 -5.66 -3.21 -5.40
CA HIS A 115 -6.35 -2.33 -6.33
C HIS A 115 -7.58 -1.70 -5.67
N CYS A 116 -8.41 -2.47 -4.97
CA CYS A 116 -9.57 -1.93 -4.25
C CYS A 116 -9.15 -0.97 -3.14
N VAL A 117 -8.13 -1.32 -2.35
CA VAL A 117 -7.63 -0.47 -1.25
C VAL A 117 -7.07 0.85 -1.78
N SER A 118 -6.16 0.80 -2.77
CA SER A 118 -5.62 2.04 -3.39
C SER A 118 -6.70 2.91 -4.02
N LYS A 119 -7.73 2.31 -4.63
CA LYS A 119 -8.87 3.06 -5.18
C LYS A 119 -9.65 3.76 -4.07
N ALA A 120 -10.03 3.01 -3.03
CA ALA A 120 -10.79 3.54 -1.91
C ALA A 120 -10.05 4.69 -1.21
N LEU A 121 -8.73 4.57 -1.02
CA LEU A 121 -7.92 5.64 -0.42
C LEU A 121 -7.95 6.95 -1.21
N VAL A 122 -7.89 6.86 -2.54
CA VAL A 122 -7.90 8.05 -3.40
C VAL A 122 -9.31 8.64 -3.48
N GLU A 123 -10.34 7.80 -3.56
CA GLU A 123 -11.74 8.25 -3.64
C GLU A 123 -12.28 8.79 -2.31
N SER A 124 -11.77 8.30 -1.17
CA SER A 124 -12.21 8.76 0.16
C SER A 124 -11.58 10.10 0.58
N ASN A 125 -10.68 10.66 -0.22
CA ASN A 125 -9.97 11.89 0.07
C ASN A 125 -10.22 12.94 -1.03
N PRO A 126 -10.20 14.24 -0.69
CA PRO A 126 -10.35 15.30 -1.67
C PRO A 126 -9.17 15.30 -2.66
N LYS A 127 -9.37 15.95 -3.81
CA LYS A 127 -8.28 16.29 -4.74
C LYS A 127 -7.19 17.08 -4.03
N HIS A 128 -5.98 17.06 -4.56
CA HIS A 128 -4.80 17.69 -3.95
C HIS A 128 -4.51 17.18 -2.53
N THR A 129 -4.70 15.87 -2.31
CA THR A 129 -4.24 15.21 -1.08
C THR A 129 -2.78 14.78 -1.23
N LEU A 130 -1.99 15.02 -0.20
CA LEU A 130 -0.65 14.46 -0.05
C LEU A 130 -0.72 13.18 0.78
N PHE A 131 -0.46 12.05 0.15
CA PHE A 131 -0.32 10.76 0.84
C PHE A 131 1.13 10.53 1.25
N VAL A 132 1.34 10.32 2.54
CA VAL A 132 2.65 10.07 3.13
C VAL A 132 2.77 8.59 3.44
N LEU A 133 3.72 7.91 2.79
CA LEU A 133 4.03 6.51 3.01
C LEU A 133 5.39 6.37 3.70
N GLU A 134 5.53 5.38 4.56
CA GLU A 134 6.84 4.89 4.99
C GLU A 134 7.61 4.24 3.83
N ASP A 135 8.90 4.53 3.72
CA ASP A 135 9.79 3.87 2.77
C ASP A 135 10.16 2.47 3.27
N LEU A 136 9.48 1.45 2.73
CA LEU A 136 9.73 0.05 3.05
C LEU A 136 10.81 -0.59 2.17
N THR A 137 11.62 0.20 1.46
CA THR A 137 12.74 -0.30 0.67
C THR A 137 13.70 -1.07 1.58
N GLY A 138 13.95 -2.36 1.28
CA GLY A 138 14.86 -3.21 2.06
C GLY A 138 14.23 -3.99 3.22
N VAL A 139 12.94 -3.80 3.54
CA VAL A 139 12.28 -4.52 4.66
C VAL A 139 12.26 -6.04 4.47
N ARG A 140 12.35 -6.53 3.23
CA ARG A 140 12.51 -7.96 2.94
C ARG A 140 13.76 -8.56 3.58
N ASN A 141 14.86 -7.80 3.67
CA ASN A 141 16.11 -8.25 4.29
C ASN A 141 15.97 -8.31 5.82
N ALA A 142 15.25 -7.36 6.43
CA ALA A 142 14.95 -7.39 7.87
C ALA A 142 14.04 -8.57 8.26
N THR A 143 13.17 -9.00 7.34
CA THR A 143 12.22 -10.09 7.53
C THR A 143 12.89 -11.47 7.60
N GLU A 144 14.15 -11.60 7.17
CA GLU A 144 14.92 -12.84 7.28
C GLU A 144 15.18 -13.25 8.74
N ARG A 145 15.17 -12.27 9.67
CA ARG A 145 15.33 -12.48 11.12
C ARG A 145 14.07 -13.01 11.82
N VAL A 146 12.91 -12.97 11.15
CA VAL A 146 11.63 -13.47 11.69
C VAL A 146 11.62 -15.01 11.69
N ARG A 147 11.04 -15.61 12.76
CA ARG A 147 10.80 -17.06 12.85
C ARG A 147 10.22 -17.60 11.55
N THR A 148 10.75 -18.73 11.08
CA THR A 148 10.45 -19.36 9.78
C THR A 148 8.95 -19.53 9.50
N GLU A 149 8.16 -19.76 10.55
CA GLU A 149 6.69 -19.90 10.50
C GLU A 149 5.94 -18.62 10.10
N ASN A 150 6.43 -17.44 10.49
CA ASN A 150 5.80 -16.13 10.23
C ASN A 150 6.43 -15.39 9.04
N ARG A 151 7.58 -15.89 8.55
CA ARG A 151 8.32 -15.32 7.42
C ARG A 151 7.47 -15.30 6.14
N TYR A 152 6.69 -16.35 5.88
CA TYR A 152 5.86 -16.41 4.67
C TYR A 152 4.83 -15.26 4.62
N VAL A 153 4.17 -14.94 5.74
CA VAL A 153 3.14 -13.88 5.78
C VAL A 153 3.77 -12.50 5.58
N SER A 154 4.96 -12.28 6.15
CA SER A 154 5.66 -11.01 6.09
C SER A 154 6.31 -10.75 4.73
N VAL A 155 6.92 -11.76 4.10
CA VAL A 155 7.60 -11.63 2.80
C VAL A 155 6.63 -11.68 1.61
N SER A 156 5.48 -12.34 1.77
CA SER A 156 4.51 -12.51 0.68
C SER A 156 3.62 -11.28 0.44
N TRP A 157 3.72 -10.24 1.27
CA TRP A 157 2.97 -9.02 1.06
C TRP A 157 3.60 -8.15 -0.03
N ALA A 158 2.74 -7.65 -0.91
CA ALA A 158 3.16 -6.80 -2.02
C ALA A 158 2.91 -5.32 -1.67
N PHE A 159 3.57 -4.82 -0.62
CA PHE A 159 3.47 -3.41 -0.22
C PHE A 159 3.85 -2.47 -1.38
N TYR A 160 4.86 -2.88 -2.15
CA TYR A 160 5.27 -2.21 -3.38
C TYR A 160 4.14 -2.17 -4.44
N ASP A 161 3.37 -3.24 -4.61
CA ASP A 161 2.25 -3.25 -5.57
C ASP A 161 1.12 -2.29 -5.14
N LEU A 162 0.84 -2.20 -3.83
CA LEU A 162 -0.10 -1.22 -3.29
C LEU A 162 0.39 0.21 -3.53
N GLU A 163 1.68 0.47 -3.30
CA GLU A 163 2.32 1.76 -3.52
C GLU A 163 2.24 2.21 -4.98
N GLN A 164 2.66 1.35 -5.92
CA GLN A 164 2.59 1.68 -7.34
C GLN A 164 1.16 1.98 -7.78
N LYS A 165 0.18 1.23 -7.25
CA LYS A 165 -1.23 1.49 -7.51
C LYS A 165 -1.73 2.80 -6.90
N LEU A 166 -1.27 3.14 -5.70
CA LEU A 166 -1.61 4.40 -5.06
C LEU A 166 -1.02 5.57 -5.85
N ILE A 167 0.26 5.49 -6.26
CA ILE A 167 0.95 6.55 -7.00
C ILE A 167 0.17 6.92 -8.27
N TYR A 168 -0.14 5.96 -9.14
CA TYR A 168 -0.78 6.30 -10.41
C TYR A 168 -2.23 6.79 -10.19
N LYS A 169 -2.97 6.24 -9.22
CA LYS A 169 -4.35 6.67 -8.94
C LYS A 169 -4.40 8.04 -8.27
N ALA A 170 -3.46 8.33 -7.37
CA ALA A 170 -3.31 9.64 -6.76
C ALA A 170 -3.03 10.68 -7.83
N LYS A 171 -2.09 10.40 -8.75
CA LYS A 171 -1.82 11.29 -9.90
C LYS A 171 -3.09 11.55 -10.73
N GLN A 172 -3.88 10.52 -11.04
CA GLN A 172 -5.15 10.68 -11.74
C GLN A 172 -6.18 11.55 -10.98
N ASN A 173 -6.04 11.69 -9.66
CA ASN A 173 -6.90 12.53 -8.82
C ASN A 173 -6.18 13.82 -8.36
N GLN A 174 -5.22 14.33 -9.15
CA GLN A 174 -4.45 15.55 -8.85
C GLN A 174 -3.87 15.51 -7.42
N SER A 175 -3.39 14.35 -6.99
CA SER A 175 -2.89 14.09 -5.64
C SER A 175 -1.48 13.51 -5.74
N SER A 176 -0.70 13.66 -4.67
CA SER A 176 0.70 13.29 -4.65
C SER A 176 0.99 12.25 -3.58
N VAL A 177 2.03 11.45 -3.81
CA VAL A 177 2.50 10.43 -2.87
C VAL A 177 3.97 10.68 -2.58
N ILE A 178 4.33 10.82 -1.31
CA ILE A 178 5.72 10.94 -0.86
C ILE A 178 6.11 9.76 0.01
N LYS A 179 7.38 9.37 -0.06
CA LYS A 179 7.97 8.36 0.81
C LYS A 179 8.84 9.03 1.86
N VAL A 180 8.72 8.60 3.10
CA VAL A 180 9.49 9.12 4.24
C VAL A 180 10.21 7.96 4.91
N ASP A 181 11.45 8.17 5.32
CA ASP A 181 12.24 7.16 6.00
C ASP A 181 11.53 6.71 7.31
N PRO A 182 11.32 5.40 7.52
CA PRO A 182 10.70 4.87 8.72
C PRO A 182 11.45 5.24 10.02
N LEU A 183 12.78 5.40 9.96
CA LEU A 183 13.57 5.85 11.11
C LEU A 183 13.20 7.27 11.51
N VAL A 184 12.97 8.15 10.54
CA VAL A 184 12.53 9.53 10.79
C VAL A 184 11.15 9.54 11.41
N ILE A 185 10.23 8.68 10.95
CA ILE A 185 8.87 8.54 11.53
C ILE A 185 8.93 8.10 13.01
N SER A 186 9.90 7.25 13.38
CA SER A 186 10.07 6.77 14.75
C SER A 186 10.85 7.73 15.68
N VAL A 187 11.83 8.47 15.15
CA VAL A 187 12.74 9.33 15.93
C VAL A 187 12.24 10.78 16.02
N PHE A 188 11.42 11.25 15.07
CA PHE A 188 10.72 12.55 15.18
C PHE A 188 9.74 12.60 16.37
N SER A 189 9.32 11.45 16.90
CA SER A 189 8.26 11.35 17.90
C SER A 189 8.62 11.88 19.30
N ILE A 190 9.90 12.17 19.61
CA ILE A 190 10.30 12.61 20.96
C ILE A 190 11.12 13.89 20.94
N TYR A 191 12.19 13.96 20.15
CA TYR A 191 13.15 15.06 20.24
C TYR A 191 12.66 16.35 19.58
N LEU A 192 12.04 16.27 18.39
CA LEU A 192 11.55 17.46 17.71
C LEU A 192 10.32 18.06 18.41
N VAL A 193 9.49 17.21 19.02
CA VAL A 193 8.32 17.59 19.83
C VAL A 193 8.74 18.40 21.05
N TYR A 194 9.77 17.94 21.76
CA TYR A 194 10.32 18.65 22.92
C TYR A 194 10.95 19.99 22.52
N THR A 195 11.75 20.02 21.45
CA THR A 195 12.41 21.25 21.02
C THR A 195 11.44 22.29 20.45
N LEU A 196 10.43 21.87 19.67
CA LEU A 196 9.43 22.80 19.12
C LEU A 196 8.42 23.26 20.18
N SER A 197 8.08 22.43 21.17
CA SER A 197 7.24 22.82 22.31
C SER A 197 7.91 23.89 23.19
N ILE A 198 9.23 23.78 23.40
CA ILE A 198 10.02 24.76 24.16
C ILE A 198 10.23 26.06 23.37
N LEU A 199 10.38 25.98 22.04
CA LEU A 199 10.65 27.15 21.18
C LEU A 199 9.42 27.94 20.72
N TYR A 200 8.26 27.29 20.52
CA TYR A 200 7.12 27.92 19.82
C TYR A 200 5.84 28.08 20.63
N GLY A 201 5.89 27.91 21.97
CA GLY A 201 4.87 28.39 22.90
C GLY A 201 3.43 28.36 22.39
N GLN A 202 2.73 27.24 22.64
CA GLN A 202 1.33 26.96 22.31
C GLN A 202 1.02 26.59 20.84
N ASN A 203 0.87 25.29 20.61
CA ASN A 203 -0.22 24.74 19.79
C ASN A 203 -0.48 23.29 20.23
N ILE A 204 -1.54 23.11 21.03
CA ILE A 204 -1.96 21.83 21.62
C ILE A 204 -2.32 20.79 20.54
N GLU A 205 -2.69 21.23 19.34
CA GLU A 205 -3.05 20.37 18.20
C GLU A 205 -1.85 19.58 17.62
N ILE A 206 -0.64 20.17 17.65
CA ILE A 206 0.58 19.47 17.19
C ILE A 206 1.04 18.45 18.23
N LEU A 207 0.85 18.73 19.53
CA LEU A 207 1.17 17.80 20.62
C LEU A 207 0.30 16.51 20.57
N LEU A 208 -0.97 16.62 20.16
CA LEU A 208 -1.88 15.47 20.05
C LEU A 208 -1.63 14.60 18.81
N LEU A 209 -1.19 15.20 17.69
CA LEU A 209 -0.69 14.50 16.52
C LEU A 209 0.52 13.59 16.86
N LEU A 210 1.36 14.04 17.79
CA LEU A 210 2.60 13.36 18.18
C LEU A 210 2.41 12.35 19.32
N SER A 211 1.40 12.52 20.18
CA SER A 211 1.06 11.56 21.24
C SER A 211 0.32 10.30 20.74
N PHE A 212 -0.18 10.30 19.49
CA PHE A 212 -0.87 9.16 18.90
C PHE A 212 -0.01 8.35 17.91
N LEU A 213 1.01 8.97 17.29
CA LEU A 213 2.06 8.23 16.58
C LEU A 213 2.79 7.24 17.52
N SER A 214 2.98 7.60 18.79
CA SER A 214 3.49 6.70 19.83
C SER A 214 2.53 5.55 20.20
N ILE A 215 1.21 5.75 20.08
CA ILE A 215 0.19 4.70 20.29
C ILE A 215 0.15 3.73 19.11
N ILE A 216 0.27 4.22 17.86
CA ILE A 216 0.34 3.38 16.66
C ILE A 216 1.64 2.55 16.66
N LEU A 217 2.76 3.13 17.11
CA LEU A 217 4.03 2.44 17.31
C LEU A 217 3.97 1.34 18.39
N TRP A 218 3.06 1.45 19.36
CA TRP A 218 2.85 0.42 20.40
C TRP A 218 1.96 -0.76 19.95
N PHE A 219 1.17 -0.60 18.89
CA PHE A 219 0.28 -1.67 18.37
C PHE A 219 0.86 -2.43 17.17
N SER A 220 2.01 -2.01 16.64
CA SER A 220 2.72 -2.72 15.57
C SER A 220 3.96 -3.46 16.12
N PRO A 221 3.88 -4.78 16.39
CA PRO A 221 5.05 -5.57 16.80
C PRO A 221 6.15 -5.63 15.71
N PHE A 222 5.87 -5.13 14.51
CA PHE A 222 6.81 -5.07 13.41
C PHE A 222 7.83 -3.93 13.55
N ILE A 223 7.42 -2.77 14.08
CA ILE A 223 8.30 -1.62 14.24
C ILE A 223 9.24 -1.79 15.44
N PHE A 224 8.74 -2.34 16.56
CA PHE A 224 9.56 -2.61 17.74
C PHE A 224 10.71 -3.60 17.45
N TYR A 225 10.47 -4.56 16.54
CA TYR A 225 11.46 -5.56 16.17
C TYR A 225 12.58 -5.00 15.25
N ILE A 226 12.25 -4.04 14.38
CA ILE A 226 13.23 -3.36 13.52
C ILE A 226 14.15 -2.47 14.35
N ILE A 227 13.61 -1.72 15.33
CA ILE A 227 14.39 -0.82 16.20
C ILE A 227 15.32 -1.62 17.13
N SER A 228 14.85 -2.74 17.70
CA SER A 228 15.64 -3.60 18.60
C SER A 228 16.83 -4.29 17.90
N SER A 229 16.79 -4.45 16.58
CA SER A 229 17.80 -5.18 15.81
C SER A 229 18.88 -4.30 15.16
N ASN A 230 18.88 -2.99 15.42
CA ASN A 230 19.86 -2.00 14.96
C ASN A 230 20.68 -1.39 16.13
N LYS A 231 20.63 -2.02 17.31
CA LYS A 231 21.58 -1.80 18.41
C LYS A 231 22.48 -3.01 18.56
#